data_AF-A0A959GJC3-F1
#
_entry.id   AF-A0A959GJC3-F1
#
_cell.length_a   1.000
_cell.length_b   1.000
_cell.length_c   1.000
_cell.angle_alpha   90.00
_cell.angle_beta   90.00
_cell.angle_gamma   90.00
#
_symmetry.space_group_name_H-M   'P 1'
#
loop_
_entity.id
_entity.type
_entity.pdbx_description
1 polymer ?
#
loop_
_entity_poly.entity_id
_entity_poly.type
_entity_poly.pdbx_seq_one_letter_code
_entity_poly.pdbx_strand_id
1 'polypeptide(L)' 'LNNGLLLQQNRQNIGLLDTQLAGYRQLLATYKQEFALGQLSVIDYLNVWRDYIGLQHQKILQEIQLLLIINEINYWNN' A
#
# COMPACT_ATOMS: atom_id res chain seq x y z
N LEU A 1 25.83 3.89 7.07
CA LEU A 1 24.63 3.45 6.33
C LEU A 1 24.21 4.58 5.38
N ASN A 2 23.93 4.28 4.11
CA ASN A 2 23.61 5.33 3.12
C ASN A 2 22.13 5.72 3.23
N ASN A 3 21.82 6.58 4.20
CA ASN A 3 20.45 6.97 4.54
C ASN A 3 19.73 7.67 3.37
N GLY A 4 20.46 8.30 2.45
CA GLY A 4 19.89 8.90 1.23
C GLY A 4 19.33 7.86 0.25
N LEU A 5 20.04 6.75 0.06
CA LEU A 5 19.58 5.64 -0.80
C LEU A 5 18.34 4.95 -0.20
N LEU A 6 18.35 4.69 1.11
CA LEU A 6 17.21 4.08 1.82
C LEU A 6 15.96 4.96 1.74
N LEU A 7 16.12 6.28 1.88
CA LEU A 7 15.03 7.24 1.76
C LEU A 7 14.43 7.24 0.35
N GLN A 8 15.26 7.17 -0.70
CA GLN A 8 14.79 7.08 -2.07
C GLN A 8 14.04 5.77 -2.34
N GLN A 9 14.60 4.64 -1.91
CA GLN A 9 13.97 3.32 -2.08
C GLN A 9 12.62 3.25 -1.37
N ASN A 10 12.53 3.78 -0.14
CA ASN A 10 11.28 3.76 0.62
C ASN A 10 10.18 4.60 -0.09
N ARG A 11 10.53 5.80 -0.59
CA ARG A 11 9.59 6.62 -1.37
C ARG A 11 9.13 5.93 -2.66
N GLN A 12 10.03 5.25 -3.36
CA GLN A 12 9.66 4.47 -4.55
C GLN A 12 8.69 3.35 -4.20
N ASN A 13 8.95 2.61 -3.11
CA ASN A 13 8.06 1.56 -2.64
C ASN A 13 6.67 2.09 -2.28
N ILE A 14 6.58 3.23 -1.59
CA ILE A 14 5.30 3.88 -1.28
C ILE A 14 4.54 4.21 -2.57
N GLY A 15 5.21 4.78 -3.59
CA GLY A 15 4.58 5.09 -4.88
C GLY A 15 4.09 3.85 -5.65
N LEU A 16 4.82 2.74 -5.58
CA LEU A 16 4.38 1.46 -6.13
C LEU A 16 3.14 0.93 -5.40
N LEU A 17 3.13 1.01 -4.07
CA LEU A 17 1.98 0.61 -3.26
C LEU A 17 0.75 1.48 -3.54
N ASP A 18 0.91 2.79 -3.74
CA ASP A 18 -0.19 3.68 -4.15
C ASP A 18 -0.78 3.28 -5.50
N THR A 19 0.08 2.94 -6.46
CA THR A 19 -0.35 2.48 -7.79
C THR A 19 -1.15 1.18 -7.68
N GLN A 20 -0.65 0.22 -6.90
CA GLN A 20 -1.33 -1.05 -6.67
C GLN A 20 -2.66 -0.86 -5.92
N LEU A 21 -2.71 0.00 -4.91
CA LEU A 21 -3.93 0.34 -4.17
C LEU A 21 -4.98 1.00 -5.08
N ALA A 22 -4.58 1.84 -6.03
CA ALA A 22 -5.48 2.39 -7.03
C ALA A 22 -6.07 1.30 -7.93
N GLY A 23 -5.25 0.35 -8.38
CA GLY A 23 -5.70 -0.83 -9.13
C GLY A 23 -6.71 -1.68 -8.35
N TYR A 24 -6.43 -1.97 -7.08
CA TYR A 24 -7.37 -2.70 -6.23
C TYR A 24 -8.68 -1.95 -6.00
N ARG A 25 -8.66 -0.61 -5.87
CA ARG A 25 -9.90 0.17 -5.77
C ARG A 25 -10.78 0.02 -7.01
N GLN A 26 -10.18 0.02 -8.20
CA GLN A 26 -10.91 -0.23 -9.45
C GLN A 26 -11.45 -1.65 -9.49
N LEU A 27 -10.63 -2.65 -9.14
CA LEU A 27 -11.04 -4.05 -9.09
C LEU A 27 -12.21 -4.28 -8.12
N LEU A 28 -12.14 -3.71 -6.92
CA LEU A 28 -13.20 -3.77 -5.92
C LEU A 28 -14.51 -3.13 -6.40
N ALA A 29 -14.43 -2.07 -7.20
CA ALA A 29 -15.61 -1.44 -7.79
C ALA A 29 -16.29 -2.38 -8.82
N THR A 30 -15.51 -3.02 -9.68
CA THR A 30 -16.00 -4.04 -10.63
C THR A 30 -16.58 -5.23 -9.90
N TYR A 31 -15.85 -5.79 -8.94
CA TYR A 31 -16.28 -6.97 -8.18
C TYR A 31 -17.56 -6.70 -7.38
N LYS A 32 -17.75 -5.48 -6.87
CA LYS A 32 -19.00 -5.07 -6.21
C LYS A 32 -20.20 -5.16 -7.17
N GLN A 33 -20.03 -4.75 -8.41
CA GLN A 33 -21.08 -4.82 -9.43
C GLN A 33 -21.38 -6.27 -9.81
N GLU A 34 -20.36 -7.06 -10.10
CA GLU A 34 -20.51 -8.48 -10.46
C GLU A 34 -21.12 -9.31 -9.32
N PHE A 35 -20.71 -9.05 -8.08
CA PHE A 35 -21.31 -9.67 -6.89
C PHE A 35 -22.80 -9.31 -6.76
N ALA A 36 -23.18 -8.03 -6.95
CA ALA A 36 -24.58 -7.60 -6.88
C ALA A 36 -25.45 -8.25 -7.97
N LEU A 37 -24.86 -8.64 -9.10
CA LEU A 37 -25.51 -9.39 -10.18
C LEU A 37 -25.51 -10.91 -9.95
N GLY A 38 -24.93 -11.40 -8.84
CA GLY A 38 -24.79 -12.83 -8.55
C GLY A 38 -23.77 -13.56 -9.43
N GLN A 39 -22.91 -12.82 -10.14
CA GLN A 39 -21.93 -13.37 -11.09
C GLN A 39 -20.59 -13.69 -10.42
N LEU A 40 -20.36 -13.16 -9.21
CA LEU A 40 -19.14 -13.36 -8.45
C LEU A 40 -19.45 -14.01 -7.09
N SER A 41 -18.61 -14.94 -6.67
CA SER A 41 -18.67 -15.52 -5.32
C SER A 41 -18.36 -14.48 -4.26
N VAL A 42 -19.10 -14.52 -3.14
CA VAL A 42 -18.79 -13.70 -1.96
C VAL A 42 -17.37 -13.97 -1.44
N ILE A 43 -16.87 -15.21 -1.59
CA ILE A 43 -15.53 -15.59 -1.14
C ILE A 43 -14.46 -14.89 -1.99
N ASP A 44 -14.64 -14.82 -3.31
CA ASP A 44 -13.72 -14.11 -4.20
C ASP A 44 -13.73 -12.62 -3.90
N TYR A 45 -14.90 -12.05 -3.65
CA TYR A 45 -15.01 -10.64 -3.27
C TYR A 45 -14.29 -10.33 -1.95
N LEU A 46 -14.46 -11.18 -0.94
CA LEU A 46 -13.78 -11.05 0.34
C LEU A 46 -12.26 -11.25 0.23
N ASN A 47 -11.79 -12.13 -0.65
CA ASN A 47 -10.36 -12.31 -0.89
C ASN A 47 -9.73 -11.02 -1.44
N VAL A 48 -10.36 -10.37 -2.43
CA VAL A 48 -9.86 -9.09 -2.98
C VAL A 48 -9.85 -8.00 -1.90
N TRP A 49 -10.88 -7.94 -1.05
CA TRP A 49 -10.90 -7.03 0.09
C TRP A 49 -9.76 -7.27 1.08
N ARG A 50 -9.51 -8.54 1.43
CA ARG A 50 -8.41 -8.92 2.32
C ARG A 50 -7.06 -8.49 1.74
N ASP A 51 -6.83 -8.74 0.46
CA ASP A 51 -5.57 -8.41 -0.20
C ASP A 51 -5.38 -6.89 -0.27
N TYR A 52 -6.45 -6.13 -0.54
CA TYR A 52 -6.46 -4.67 -0.48
C TYR A 52 -6.10 -4.13 0.92
N ILE A 53 -6.70 -4.68 1.97
CA ILE A 53 -6.42 -4.28 3.37
C ILE A 53 -4.96 -4.61 3.73
N GLY A 54 -4.47 -5.78 3.32
CA GLY A 54 -3.07 -6.16 3.51
C GLY A 54 -2.11 -5.17 2.87
N LEU A 55 -2.42 -4.72 1.65
CA LEU A 55 -1.62 -3.75 0.92
C LEU A 55 -1.64 -2.34 1.58
N GLN A 56 -2.81 -1.93 2.10
CA GLN A 56 -2.92 -0.67 2.86
C GLN A 56 -2.03 -0.71 4.11
N HIS A 57 -2.08 -1.81 4.85
CA HIS A 57 -1.26 -1.99 6.05
C HIS A 57 0.24 -1.95 5.70
N GLN A 58 0.66 -2.62 4.63
CA GLN A 58 2.04 -2.56 4.13
C GLN A 58 2.48 -1.14 3.80
N LYS A 59 1.61 -0.34 3.16
CA LYS A 59 1.91 1.07 2.85
C LYS A 59 2.14 1.89 4.12
N ILE A 60 1.25 1.76 5.11
CA ILE A 60 1.38 2.47 6.39
C ILE A 60 2.71 2.14 7.07
N LEU A 61 3.12 0.86 7.05
CA LEU A 61 4.42 0.46 7.60
C LEU A 61 5.60 1.10 6.86
N GLN A 62 5.54 1.24 5.54
CA GLN A 62 6.57 1.94 4.77
C GLN A 62 6.61 3.43 5.09
N GLU A 63 5.46 4.08 5.25
CA GLU A 63 5.36 5.49 5.65
C GLU A 63 5.96 5.72 7.05
N ILE A 64 5.69 4.83 8.01
CA ILE A 64 6.33 4.86 9.34
C ILE A 64 7.85 4.73 9.20
N GLN A 65 8.32 3.78 8.40
CA GLN A 65 9.76 3.58 8.18
C GLN A 65 10.43 4.82 7.56
N LEU A 66 9.75 5.49 6.63
CA LEU A 66 10.24 6.75 6.05
C LEU A 66 10.42 7.84 7.12
N LEU A 67 9.45 7.98 8.02
CA LEU A 67 9.52 8.96 9.12
C LEU A 67 10.68 8.67 10.08
N LEU A 68 10.92 7.39 10.39
CA LEU A 68 12.06 6.98 11.22
C LEU A 68 13.40 7.32 10.56
N ILE A 69 13.55 7.06 9.26
CA ILE A 69 14.77 7.41 8.50
C ILE A 69 14.99 8.93 8.51
N ILE A 70 13.93 9.71 8.28
CA ILE A 70 14.00 11.18 8.32
C ILE A 70 14.41 11.66 9.71
N ASN A 71 13.83 11.09 10.77
CA ASN A 71 14.17 11.45 12.14
C ASN A 71 15.65 11.15 12.45
N GLU A 72 16.16 10.00 12.04
CA GLU A 72 17.56 9.63 12.21
C GLU A 72 18.49 10.61 11.48
N ILE A 73 18.20 10.93 10.21
CA ILE A 73 18.97 11.93 9.45
C ILE A 73 18.99 13.29 10.17
N ASN A 74 17.82 13.75 10.64
CA ASN A 74 17.71 15.03 11.33
C ASN A 74 18.45 15.06 12.67
N TYR A 75 18.48 13.93 13.41
CA TYR A 75 19.18 13.82 14.67
C TYR A 75 20.70 13.93 14.51
N TRP A 76 21.27 13.27 13.49
CA TRP A 76 22.72 13.28 13.25
C TRP A 76 23.23 14.53 12.52
N ASN A 77 22.33 15.33 11.93
CA ASN A 77 22.67 16.57 11.22
C ASN A 77 22.57 17.83 12.09
N ASN A 78 22.13 17.69 13.36
CA ASN A 78 22.12 18.75 14.39
C ASN A 78 23.30 18.58 15.33
#